data_AF-A0AAE5CCV9-F1
#
_entry.id   AF-A0AAE5CCV9-F1
#
_cell.length_a   1.000
_cell.length_b   1.000
_cell.length_c   1.000
_cell.angle_alpha   90.00
_cell.angle_beta   90.00
_cell.angle_gamma   90.00
#
_symmetry.space_group_name_H-M   'P 1'
#
loop_
_entity.id
_entity.type
_entity.pdbx_description
1 polymer ?
#
loop_
_entity_poly.entity_id
_entity_poly.type
_entity_poly.pdbx_seq_one_letter_code
_entity_poly.pdbx_strand_id
1 'polypeptide(L)'
;MLLVGLAGGRALRGDIDLQMFLLGLGFLLLETKSVTEMSLLFGSTWEVNLLVFSSVLVVILIANWLVLRRRDIPLRPVFLALMASLALGYLLPIRALAGGALWVEWLLGGAVVAAPVLFAAIAFARLFAARANSVRALGYNLFGAAFGGVLEYSVMLLGVKNLYLIAAVAYAGVWLLSERGEEGAPAAGKALRLGSGARGVVGSG
;
A
#
# COMPACT_ATOMS: atom_id res chain seq x y z
N MET A 1 24.22 21.93 -24.48
CA MET A 1 23.91 22.42 -23.11
C MET A 1 22.61 23.25 -23.07
N LEU A 2 21.59 22.92 -23.85
CA LEU A 2 20.31 23.65 -23.85
C LEU A 2 19.23 22.71 -24.41
N LEU A 3 18.37 22.18 -23.55
CA LEU A 3 17.00 21.67 -23.80
C LEU A 3 16.49 20.85 -22.58
N VAL A 4 16.61 21.39 -21.37
CA VAL A 4 15.98 20.80 -20.16
C VAL A 4 14.91 21.74 -19.55
N GLY A 5 14.64 22.90 -20.17
CA GLY A 5 13.85 23.97 -19.55
C GLY A 5 12.32 23.87 -19.67
N LEU A 6 11.73 22.99 -20.48
CA LEU A 6 10.29 23.07 -20.79
C LEU A 6 9.41 21.97 -20.17
N ALA A 7 9.99 20.97 -19.51
CA ALA A 7 9.22 19.97 -18.75
C ALA A 7 8.91 20.42 -17.31
N GLY A 8 9.61 21.45 -16.80
CA GLY A 8 9.45 21.96 -15.43
C GLY A 8 8.15 22.73 -15.17
N GLY A 9 7.50 23.27 -16.20
CA GLY A 9 6.30 24.10 -16.06
C GLY A 9 5.03 23.35 -15.63
N ARG A 10 4.99 22.01 -15.76
CA ARG A 10 3.88 21.18 -15.26
C ARG A 10 4.12 20.61 -13.86
N ALA A 11 5.35 20.62 -13.36
CA ALA A 11 5.71 20.10 -12.03
C ALA A 11 5.19 20.98 -10.88
N LEU A 12 4.76 22.21 -11.18
CA LEU A 12 4.21 23.18 -10.22
C LEU A 12 2.68 23.34 -10.30
N ARG A 13 1.97 22.59 -11.17
CA ARG A 13 0.54 22.38 -10.94
C ARG A 13 0.42 21.51 -9.70
N GLY A 14 0.04 22.14 -8.60
CA GLY A 14 -0.19 21.55 -7.29
C GLY A 14 -1.41 20.64 -7.30
N ASP A 15 -1.34 19.54 -8.07
CA ASP A 15 -2.32 18.49 -7.99
C ASP A 15 -2.07 17.71 -6.69
N ILE A 16 -3.08 17.70 -5.83
CA ILE A 16 -3.08 17.00 -4.55
C ILE A 16 -2.94 15.49 -4.82
N ASP A 17 -1.88 14.87 -4.30
CA ASP A 17 -1.67 13.42 -4.42
C ASP A 17 -2.45 12.68 -3.32
N LEU A 18 -3.77 12.64 -3.48
CA LEU A 18 -4.68 12.02 -2.53
C LEU A 18 -4.42 10.50 -2.36
N GLN A 19 -3.92 9.84 -3.42
CA GLN A 19 -3.54 8.43 -3.35
C GLN A 19 -2.37 8.22 -2.38
N MET A 20 -1.32 9.03 -2.49
CA MET A 20 -0.17 8.94 -1.56
C MET A 20 -0.55 9.31 -0.13
N PHE A 21 -1.40 10.32 0.04
CA PHE A 21 -1.96 10.70 1.34
C PHE A 21 -2.72 9.54 2.00
N LEU A 22 -3.70 8.95 1.30
CA LEU A 22 -4.50 7.84 1.84
C LEU A 22 -3.67 6.59 2.10
N LEU A 23 -2.66 6.30 1.26
CA LEU A 23 -1.72 5.21 1.50
C LEU A 23 -0.96 5.39 2.82
N GLY A 24 -0.50 6.62 3.11
CA GLY A 24 0.22 6.93 4.35
C GLY A 24 -0.69 6.86 5.57
N LEU A 25 -1.90 7.41 5.44
CA LEU A 25 -2.94 7.36 6.48
C LEU A 25 -3.29 5.92 6.84
N GLY A 26 -3.61 5.08 5.86
CA GLY A 26 -3.96 3.68 6.08
C GLY A 26 -2.80 2.86 6.63
N PHE A 27 -1.57 3.13 6.16
CA PHE A 27 -0.39 2.40 6.61
C PHE A 27 -0.11 2.67 8.09
N LEU A 28 -0.16 3.94 8.50
CA LEU A 28 0.12 4.28 9.89
C LEU A 28 -0.95 3.72 10.84
N LEU A 29 -2.24 3.71 10.45
CA LEU A 29 -3.28 3.07 11.26
C LEU A 29 -3.08 1.56 11.43
N LEU A 30 -2.64 0.87 10.37
CA LEU A 30 -2.34 -0.56 10.44
C LEU A 30 -1.15 -0.84 11.36
N GLU A 31 -0.13 0.01 11.26
CA GLU A 31 1.10 -0.11 12.03
C GLU A 31 0.84 0.10 13.52
N THR A 32 0.20 1.20 13.89
CA THR A 32 -0.01 1.56 15.30
C THR A 32 -0.96 0.59 15.99
N LYS A 33 -1.96 0.08 15.26
CA LYS A 33 -2.79 -1.04 15.68
C LYS A 33 -1.96 -2.28 16.02
N SER A 34 -1.05 -2.67 15.12
CA SER A 34 -0.24 -3.88 15.28
C SER A 34 0.70 -3.75 16.48
N VAL A 35 1.30 -2.58 16.67
CA VAL A 35 2.13 -2.27 17.85
C VAL A 35 1.30 -2.30 19.13
N THR A 36 0.10 -1.72 19.12
CA THR A 36 -0.79 -1.67 20.29
C THR A 36 -1.25 -3.08 20.67
N GLU A 37 -1.66 -3.92 19.72
CA GLU A 37 -2.05 -5.30 20.02
C GLU A 37 -0.89 -6.15 20.52
N MET A 38 0.30 -6.01 19.93
CA MET A 38 1.48 -6.75 20.42
C MET A 38 1.89 -6.28 21.82
N SER A 39 1.78 -4.98 22.11
CA SER A 39 2.01 -4.47 23.47
C SER A 39 0.96 -4.96 24.48
N LEU A 40 -0.29 -5.16 24.05
CA LEU A 40 -1.34 -5.74 24.89
C LEU A 40 -1.12 -7.25 25.14
N LEU A 41 -0.58 -7.98 24.16
CA LEU A 41 -0.34 -9.42 24.25
C LEU A 41 0.94 -9.79 24.99
N PHE A 42 2.02 -9.04 24.78
CA PHE A 42 3.37 -9.38 25.26
C PHE A 42 3.95 -8.33 26.23
N GLY A 43 3.24 -7.23 26.46
CA GLY A 43 3.70 -6.10 27.27
C GLY A 43 4.45 -5.05 26.45
N SER A 44 4.39 -3.79 26.89
CA SER A 44 5.07 -2.65 26.25
C SER A 44 6.54 -2.56 26.68
N THR A 45 7.34 -3.58 26.40
CA THR A 45 8.78 -3.56 26.65
C THR A 45 9.54 -2.95 25.47
N TRP A 46 10.72 -2.40 25.75
CA TRP A 46 11.60 -1.84 24.71
C TRP A 46 12.01 -2.91 23.69
N GLU A 47 12.19 -4.18 24.12
CA GLU A 47 12.52 -5.31 23.25
C GLU A 47 11.38 -5.66 22.28
N VAL A 48 10.15 -5.77 22.76
CA VAL A 48 8.97 -6.08 21.93
C VAL A 48 8.77 -4.98 20.88
N ASN A 49 8.90 -3.72 21.29
CA ASN A 49 8.74 -2.58 20.39
C ASN A 49 9.78 -2.57 19.28
N LEU A 50 11.06 -2.81 19.60
CA LEU A 50 12.14 -2.92 18.60
C LEU A 50 11.89 -4.08 17.63
N LEU A 51 11.41 -5.22 18.12
CA LEU A 51 11.11 -6.38 17.29
C LEU A 51 9.99 -6.09 16.29
N VAL A 52 8.91 -5.45 16.74
CA VAL A 52 7.76 -5.09 15.88
C VAL A 52 8.20 -4.13 14.78
N PHE A 53 8.87 -3.02 15.14
CA PHE A 53 9.35 -2.06 14.14
C PHE A 53 10.35 -2.68 13.16
N SER A 54 11.27 -3.54 13.64
CA SER A 54 12.21 -4.24 12.78
C SER A 54 11.50 -5.18 11.81
N SER A 55 10.47 -5.90 12.27
CA SER A 55 9.65 -6.77 11.43
C SER A 55 8.96 -5.99 10.31
N VAL A 56 8.39 -4.83 10.63
CA VAL A 56 7.69 -3.98 9.66
C VAL A 56 8.68 -3.44 8.62
N LEU A 57 9.85 -2.98 9.04
CA LEU A 57 10.90 -2.55 8.10
C LEU A 57 11.31 -3.68 7.15
N VAL A 58 11.43 -4.92 7.64
CA VAL A 58 11.72 -6.10 6.80
C VAL A 58 10.59 -6.35 5.81
N VAL A 59 9.33 -6.29 6.25
CA VAL A 59 8.16 -6.46 5.37
C VAL A 59 8.13 -5.40 4.27
N ILE A 60 8.38 -4.14 4.61
CA ILE A 60 8.44 -3.03 3.65
C ILE A 60 9.61 -3.21 2.69
N LEU A 61 10.77 -3.65 3.17
CA LEU A 61 11.92 -3.94 2.34
C LEU A 61 11.61 -5.05 1.32
N ILE A 62 10.97 -6.13 1.76
CA ILE A 62 10.53 -7.23 0.90
C ILE A 62 9.54 -6.74 -0.16
N ALA A 63 8.55 -5.93 0.24
CA ALA A 63 7.58 -5.34 -0.68
C ALA A 63 8.26 -4.49 -1.76
N ASN A 64 9.17 -3.60 -1.35
CA ASN A 64 9.93 -2.75 -2.25
C ASN A 64 10.81 -3.59 -3.20
N TRP A 65 11.51 -4.60 -2.68
CA TRP A 65 12.33 -5.50 -3.47
C TRP A 65 11.50 -6.26 -4.52
N LEU A 66 10.31 -6.74 -4.15
CA LEU A 66 9.40 -7.43 -5.06
C LEU A 66 8.96 -6.52 -6.20
N VAL A 67 8.60 -5.27 -5.90
CA VAL A 67 8.20 -4.27 -6.92
C VAL A 67 9.38 -3.85 -7.80
N LEU A 68 10.59 -3.77 -7.25
CA LEU A 68 11.80 -3.52 -8.04
C LEU A 68 12.08 -4.66 -9.01
N ARG A 69 11.87 -5.92 -8.59
CA ARG A 69 12.09 -7.11 -9.43
C ARG A 69 10.99 -7.31 -10.47
N ARG A 70 9.73 -7.01 -10.12
CA ARG A 70 8.56 -7.13 -11.00
C ARG A 70 7.80 -5.80 -11.05
N ARG A 71 8.22 -4.94 -11.98
CA ARG A 71 7.63 -3.62 -12.19
C ARG A 71 6.26 -3.63 -12.86
N ASP A 72 5.69 -4.79 -13.10
CA ASP A 72 4.44 -5.01 -13.83
C ASP A 72 3.37 -5.69 -12.96
N ILE A 73 3.57 -5.76 -11.63
CA ILE A 73 2.57 -6.31 -10.70
C ILE A 73 1.22 -5.60 -10.90
N PRO A 74 0.14 -6.31 -11.26
CA PRO A 74 -1.17 -5.70 -11.43
C PRO A 74 -1.71 -5.20 -10.07
N LEU A 75 -2.25 -3.97 -10.04
CA LEU A 75 -2.73 -3.35 -8.80
C LEU A 75 -4.02 -4.00 -8.28
N ARG A 76 -4.91 -4.45 -9.16
CA ARG A 76 -6.19 -5.08 -8.79
C ARG A 76 -6.04 -6.25 -7.82
N PRO A 77 -5.23 -7.30 -8.09
CA PRO A 77 -5.06 -8.39 -7.14
C PRO A 77 -4.35 -7.97 -5.86
N VAL A 78 -3.47 -6.95 -5.88
CA VAL A 78 -2.86 -6.41 -4.67
C VAL A 78 -3.90 -5.77 -3.77
N PHE A 79 -4.80 -4.95 -4.33
CA PHE A 79 -5.89 -4.35 -3.56
C PHE A 79 -6.91 -5.38 -3.09
N LEU A 80 -7.24 -6.39 -3.91
CA LEU A 80 -8.09 -7.51 -3.48
C LEU A 80 -7.47 -8.27 -2.31
N ALA A 81 -6.17 -8.60 -2.39
CA ALA A 81 -5.45 -9.28 -1.33
C ALA A 81 -5.36 -8.40 -0.06
N LEU A 82 -5.14 -7.09 -0.23
CA LEU A 82 -5.17 -6.13 0.87
C LEU A 82 -6.54 -6.12 1.55
N MET A 83 -7.63 -5.95 0.80
CA MET A 83 -8.99 -5.94 1.35
C MET A 83 -9.32 -7.27 2.04
N ALA A 84 -8.95 -8.40 1.43
CA ALA A 84 -9.14 -9.71 2.02
C ALA A 84 -8.35 -9.87 3.33
N SER A 85 -7.09 -9.42 3.38
CA SER A 85 -6.26 -9.48 4.59
C SER A 85 -6.78 -8.59 5.72
N LEU A 86 -7.32 -7.40 5.39
CA LEU A 86 -7.99 -6.53 6.37
C LEU A 86 -9.27 -7.18 6.90
N ALA A 87 -10.08 -7.77 6.01
CA ALA A 87 -11.30 -8.48 6.39
C ALA A 87 -10.98 -9.69 7.28
N LEU A 88 -9.96 -10.48 6.93
CA LEU A 88 -9.48 -11.60 7.75
C LEU A 88 -8.99 -11.12 9.12
N GLY A 89 -8.17 -10.07 9.18
CA GLY A 89 -7.69 -9.49 10.44
C GLY A 89 -8.81 -8.92 11.31
N TYR A 90 -9.91 -8.45 10.72
CA TYR A 90 -11.09 -8.00 11.44
C TYR A 90 -11.98 -9.17 11.92
N LEU A 91 -12.16 -10.20 11.11
CA LEU A 91 -13.09 -11.29 11.40
C LEU A 91 -12.48 -12.37 12.30
N LEU A 92 -11.18 -12.61 12.22
CA LEU A 92 -10.49 -13.62 13.01
C LEU A 92 -10.10 -13.04 14.38
N PRO A 93 -10.77 -13.43 15.48
CA PRO A 93 -10.23 -13.15 16.80
C PRO A 93 -8.95 -13.97 16.95
N ILE A 94 -7.82 -13.32 17.23
CA ILE A 94 -6.52 -13.98 17.50
C ILE A 94 -6.65 -15.10 18.54
N ARG A 95 -7.61 -14.97 19.47
CA ARG A 95 -7.95 -15.99 20.48
C ARG A 95 -8.50 -17.30 19.88
N ALA A 96 -9.10 -17.29 18.69
CA ALA A 96 -9.56 -18.50 18.02
C ALA A 96 -8.42 -19.28 17.35
N LEU A 97 -7.24 -18.66 17.18
CA LEU A 97 -6.02 -19.38 16.80
C LEU A 97 -5.32 -20.01 18.00
N ALA A 98 -5.72 -19.67 19.23
CA ALA A 98 -5.14 -20.22 20.46
C ALA A 98 -5.72 -21.61 20.76
N GLY A 99 -4.86 -22.63 20.80
CA GLY A 99 -5.18 -24.04 20.97
C GLY A 99 -4.31 -25.00 20.16
N GLY A 100 -3.38 -24.49 19.34
CA GLY A 100 -2.44 -25.26 18.53
C GLY A 100 -1.04 -25.38 19.15
N ALA A 101 -0.08 -25.90 18.39
CA ALA A 101 1.32 -25.85 18.81
C ALA A 101 1.82 -24.39 18.80
N LEU A 102 2.51 -23.95 19.86
CA LEU A 102 2.97 -22.56 20.04
C LEU A 102 3.56 -21.96 18.76
N TRP A 103 4.47 -22.67 18.08
CA TRP A 103 5.12 -22.19 16.87
C TRP A 103 4.17 -21.90 15.69
N VAL A 104 3.07 -22.66 15.57
CA VAL A 104 2.08 -22.49 14.50
C VAL A 104 1.23 -21.23 14.76
N GLU A 105 0.87 -20.97 16.02
CA GLU A 105 0.10 -19.78 16.40
C GLU A 105 0.88 -18.50 16.15
N TRP A 106 2.17 -18.50 16.49
CA TRP A 106 3.05 -17.35 16.26
C TRP A 106 3.24 -17.07 14.78
N LEU A 107 3.42 -18.12 13.96
CA LEU A 107 3.63 -17.95 12.52
C LEU A 107 2.34 -17.50 11.82
N LEU A 108 1.20 -18.14 12.11
CA LEU A 108 -0.08 -17.78 11.51
C LEU A 108 -0.59 -16.43 12.00
N GLY A 109 -0.52 -16.15 13.31
CA GLY A 109 -0.91 -14.88 13.89
C GLY A 109 -0.05 -13.72 13.36
N GLY A 110 1.26 -13.91 13.34
CA GLY A 110 2.20 -12.96 12.74
C GLY A 110 1.93 -12.73 11.25
N ALA A 111 1.67 -13.79 10.49
CA ALA A 111 1.34 -13.68 9.07
C ALA A 111 0.03 -12.92 8.82
N VAL A 112 -1.02 -13.15 9.62
CA VAL A 112 -2.30 -12.43 9.51
C VAL A 112 -2.15 -10.95 9.79
N VAL A 113 -1.33 -10.57 10.78
CA VAL A 113 -1.05 -9.17 11.11
C VAL A 113 -0.13 -8.51 10.06
N ALA A 114 0.88 -9.23 9.57
CA ALA A 114 1.83 -8.71 8.60
C ALA A 114 1.28 -8.64 7.16
N ALA A 115 0.31 -9.49 6.80
CA ALA A 115 -0.29 -9.54 5.47
C ALA A 115 -0.83 -8.19 4.97
N PRO A 116 -1.70 -7.46 5.70
CA PRO A 116 -2.18 -6.16 5.25
C PRO A 116 -1.05 -5.13 5.11
N VAL A 117 -0.07 -5.15 6.01
CA VAL A 117 1.12 -4.27 5.92
C VAL A 117 1.92 -4.56 4.66
N LEU A 118 2.13 -5.85 4.33
CA LEU A 118 2.83 -6.28 3.12
C LEU A 118 2.11 -5.81 1.86
N PHE A 119 0.81 -6.06 1.73
CA PHE A 119 0.06 -5.66 0.53
C PHE A 119 -0.06 -4.15 0.39
N ALA A 120 -0.22 -3.43 1.51
CA ALA A 120 -0.17 -1.97 1.54
C ALA A 120 1.19 -1.43 1.05
N ALA A 121 2.29 -2.02 1.53
CA ALA A 121 3.63 -1.64 1.11
C ALA A 121 3.88 -1.93 -0.38
N ILE A 122 3.38 -3.05 -0.91
CA ILE A 122 3.43 -3.34 -2.34
C ILE A 122 2.65 -2.28 -3.12
N ALA A 123 1.40 -1.99 -2.73
CA ALA A 123 0.58 -0.98 -3.40
C ALA A 123 1.26 0.41 -3.39
N PHE A 124 1.84 0.80 -2.25
CA PHE A 124 2.62 2.03 -2.12
C PHE A 124 3.82 2.05 -3.05
N ALA A 125 4.70 1.06 -2.97
CA ALA A 125 5.93 1.01 -3.77
C ALA A 125 5.63 1.07 -5.27
N ARG A 126 4.54 0.42 -5.66
CA ARG A 126 4.07 0.29 -7.03
C ARG A 126 3.51 1.61 -7.57
N LEU A 127 2.65 2.29 -6.80
CA LEU A 127 2.11 3.60 -7.14
C LEU A 127 3.17 4.70 -7.04
N PHE A 128 4.12 4.57 -6.11
CA PHE A 128 5.21 5.51 -5.90
C PHE A 128 6.21 5.48 -7.07
N ALA A 129 6.56 4.28 -7.55
CA ALA A 129 7.45 4.10 -8.69
C ALA A 129 6.91 4.72 -10.00
N ALA A 130 5.59 4.97 -10.08
CA ALA A 130 4.95 5.63 -11.22
C ALA A 130 4.96 7.17 -11.12
N ARG A 131 5.37 7.77 -9.99
CA ARG A 131 5.34 9.22 -9.78
C ARG A 131 6.58 9.88 -10.39
N ALA A 132 6.35 10.95 -11.16
CA ALA A 132 7.43 11.78 -11.71
C ALA A 132 8.15 12.61 -10.64
N ASN A 133 7.46 13.01 -9.55
CA ASN A 133 8.03 13.77 -8.45
C ASN A 133 7.95 12.97 -7.14
N SER A 134 9.02 12.25 -6.83
CA SER A 134 9.14 11.39 -5.65
C SER A 134 9.10 12.18 -4.33
N VAL A 135 9.70 13.37 -4.29
CA VAL A 135 9.73 14.22 -3.07
C VAL A 135 8.33 14.64 -2.69
N ARG A 136 7.53 15.10 -3.68
CA ARG A 136 6.14 15.50 -3.45
C ARG A 136 5.28 14.31 -3.03
N ALA A 137 5.43 13.16 -3.69
CA ALA A 137 4.69 11.94 -3.36
C ALA A 137 4.97 11.48 -1.92
N LEU A 138 6.25 11.45 -1.51
CA LEU A 138 6.61 11.16 -0.11
C LEU A 138 6.08 12.22 0.86
N GLY A 139 6.08 13.51 0.47
CA GLY A 139 5.51 14.58 1.27
C GLY A 139 4.02 14.36 1.59
N TYR A 140 3.21 14.02 0.58
CA TYR A 140 1.79 13.66 0.79
C TYR A 140 1.63 12.39 1.61
N ASN A 141 2.49 11.38 1.39
CA ASN A 141 2.46 10.15 2.16
C ASN A 141 2.75 10.38 3.65
N LEU A 142 3.78 11.17 3.96
CA LEU A 142 4.14 11.52 5.33
C LEU A 142 3.05 12.37 5.99
N PHE A 143 2.45 13.32 5.25
CA PHE A 143 1.33 14.12 5.74
C PHE A 143 0.11 13.24 6.05
N GLY A 144 -0.18 12.26 5.19
CA GLY A 144 -1.20 11.24 5.40
C GLY A 144 -0.93 10.39 6.64
N ALA A 145 0.30 9.95 6.83
CA ALA A 145 0.71 9.22 8.02
C ALA A 145 0.52 10.07 9.29
N ALA A 146 0.94 11.33 9.30
CA ALA A 146 0.71 12.23 10.42
C ALA A 146 -0.79 12.39 10.75
N PHE A 147 -1.64 12.53 9.72
CA PHE A 147 -3.09 12.58 9.91
C PHE A 147 -3.66 11.24 10.42
N GLY A 148 -3.13 10.11 9.95
CA GLY A 148 -3.45 8.78 10.47
C GLY A 148 -3.16 8.65 11.96
N GLY A 149 -2.07 9.28 12.45
CA GLY A 149 -1.69 9.23 13.86
C GLY A 149 -2.64 10.06 14.74
N VAL A 150 -3.16 11.16 14.20
CA VAL A 150 -4.27 11.89 14.84
C VAL A 150 -5.55 11.05 14.81
N LEU A 151 -5.81 10.35 13.71
CA LEU A 151 -7.02 9.53 13.56
C LEU A 151 -7.02 8.29 14.46
N GLU A 152 -5.84 7.81 14.87
CA GLU A 152 -5.68 6.72 15.83
C GLU A 152 -6.37 7.02 17.17
N TYR A 153 -6.45 8.29 17.60
CA TYR A 153 -7.20 8.65 18.82
C TYR A 153 -8.68 8.26 18.76
N SER A 154 -9.24 8.04 17.56
CA SER A 154 -10.61 7.51 17.38
C SER A 154 -10.79 6.12 18.00
N VAL A 155 -9.70 5.39 18.28
CA VAL A 155 -9.71 4.12 19.02
C VAL A 155 -10.37 4.26 20.38
N MET A 156 -10.22 5.39 21.06
CA MET A 156 -10.85 5.60 22.38
C MET A 156 -12.38 5.60 22.28
N LEU A 157 -12.92 5.99 21.12
CA LEU A 157 -14.36 6.03 20.85
C LEU A 157 -14.86 4.73 20.22
N LEU A 158 -14.09 4.15 19.30
CA LEU A 158 -14.53 3.08 18.41
C LEU A 158 -13.96 1.69 18.79
N GLY A 159 -12.91 1.64 19.61
CA GLY A 159 -12.17 0.42 19.93
C GLY A 159 -11.14 0.02 18.87
N VAL A 160 -10.10 -0.71 19.30
CA VAL A 160 -8.92 -1.08 18.48
C VAL A 160 -9.31 -1.82 17.19
N LYS A 161 -10.33 -2.67 17.26
CA LYS A 161 -10.81 -3.47 16.11
C LYS A 161 -11.27 -2.60 14.93
N ASN A 162 -11.84 -1.43 15.20
CA ASN A 162 -12.44 -0.57 14.18
C ASN A 162 -11.41 0.24 13.38
N LEU A 163 -10.13 0.25 13.80
CA LEU A 163 -9.03 0.77 12.99
C LEU A 163 -8.93 0.06 11.63
N TYR A 164 -9.23 -1.24 11.57
CA TYR A 164 -9.28 -1.98 10.30
C TYR A 164 -10.32 -1.42 9.33
N LEU A 165 -11.46 -0.94 9.84
CA LEU A 165 -12.50 -0.36 9.00
C LEU A 165 -12.05 0.99 8.43
N ILE A 166 -11.42 1.82 9.25
CA ILE A 166 -10.89 3.12 8.82
C ILE A 166 -9.78 2.91 7.77
N ALA A 167 -8.85 1.98 8.03
CA ALA A 167 -7.82 1.60 7.06
C ALA A 167 -8.44 1.05 5.76
N ALA A 168 -9.44 0.17 5.85
CA ALA A 168 -10.13 -0.39 4.69
C ALA A 168 -10.80 0.70 3.85
N VAL A 169 -11.46 1.68 4.46
CA VAL A 169 -12.04 2.83 3.75
C VAL A 169 -10.95 3.65 3.05
N ALA A 170 -9.82 3.91 3.72
CA ALA A 170 -8.72 4.64 3.12
C ALA A 170 -8.15 3.92 1.88
N TYR A 171 -7.87 2.62 1.99
CA TYR A 171 -7.35 1.83 0.88
C TYR A 171 -8.37 1.57 -0.23
N ALA A 172 -9.65 1.44 0.09
CA ALA A 172 -10.71 1.41 -0.92
C ALA A 172 -10.74 2.73 -1.70
N GLY A 173 -10.55 3.87 -1.03
CA GLY A 173 -10.36 5.17 -1.68
C GLY A 173 -9.17 5.18 -2.65
N VAL A 174 -8.03 4.60 -2.25
CA VAL A 174 -6.86 4.47 -3.15
C VAL A 174 -7.18 3.58 -4.35
N TRP A 175 -7.86 2.46 -4.14
CA TRP A 175 -8.25 1.54 -5.22
C TRP A 175 -9.16 2.24 -6.23
N LEU A 176 -10.23 2.90 -5.77
CA LEU A 176 -11.16 3.64 -6.65
C LEU A 176 -10.46 4.75 -7.45
N LEU A 177 -9.52 5.48 -6.83
CA LEU A 177 -8.73 6.50 -7.52
C LEU A 177 -7.78 5.88 -8.56
N SER A 178 -7.30 4.65 -8.33
CA SER A 178 -6.42 3.94 -9.25
C SER A 178 -7.17 3.47 -10.50
N GLU A 179 -8.40 2.98 -10.36
CA GLU A 179 -9.22 2.55 -11.49
C GLU A 179 -9.64 3.71 -12.38
N ARG A 180 -10.01 4.85 -11.78
CA ARG A 180 -10.34 6.09 -12.53
C ARG A 180 -9.16 6.63 -13.34
N GLY A 181 -7.92 6.40 -12.89
CA GLY A 181 -6.71 6.77 -13.62
C GLY A 181 -6.42 5.88 -14.84
N GLU A 182 -6.83 4.62 -14.81
CA GLU A 182 -6.68 3.67 -15.92
C GLU A 182 -7.75 3.87 -17.01
N GLU A 183 -8.98 4.22 -16.63
CA GLU A 183 -10.11 4.47 -17.56
C GLU A 183 -9.95 5.77 -18.38
N GLY A 184 -9.16 6.72 -17.90
CA GLY A 184 -8.89 8.00 -18.57
C GLY A 184 -7.81 7.95 -19.67
N ALA A 185 -7.11 6.82 -19.85
CA ALA A 185 -6.18 6.62 -20.95
C ALA A 185 -6.94 5.98 -22.12
N PRO A 186 -7.38 6.74 -23.14
CA PRO A 186 -8.19 6.17 -24.21
C PRO A 186 -7.38 5.12 -24.95
N ALA A 187 -8.10 4.20 -25.58
CA ALA A 187 -7.67 3.07 -26.41
C ALA A 187 -6.75 3.40 -27.61
N ALA A 188 -5.97 4.49 -27.59
CA ALA A 188 -4.98 4.86 -28.59
C ALA A 188 -3.81 3.87 -28.66
N GLY A 189 -3.43 3.25 -27.53
CA GLY A 189 -2.33 2.27 -27.48
C GLY A 189 -2.67 0.91 -28.12
N LYS A 190 -3.96 0.55 -28.17
CA LYS A 190 -4.41 -0.73 -28.78
C LYS A 190 -4.51 -0.62 -30.30
N ALA A 191 -4.93 0.53 -30.82
CA ALA A 191 -5.00 0.79 -32.26
C ALA A 191 -3.62 0.88 -32.94
N LEU A 192 -2.62 1.49 -32.27
CA LEU A 192 -1.25 1.59 -32.79
C LEU A 192 -0.51 0.25 -32.85
N ARG A 193 -0.87 -0.73 -31.99
CA ARG A 193 -0.32 -2.09 -32.04
C ARG A 193 -0.92 -2.94 -33.17
N LEU A 194 -2.17 -2.67 -33.56
CA LEU A 194 -2.83 -3.33 -34.69
C LEU A 194 -2.40 -2.76 -36.06
N GLY A 195 -2.03 -1.47 -36.13
CA GLY A 195 -1.60 -0.83 -37.38
C GLY A 195 -0.14 -1.10 -37.80
N SER A 196 0.72 -1.51 -36.87
CA SER A 196 2.14 -1.79 -37.13
C SER A 196 2.39 -3.20 -37.68
N GLY A 197 1.57 -4.18 -37.29
CA GLY A 197 1.68 -5.56 -37.78
C GLY A 197 1.26 -5.76 -39.25
N ALA A 198 0.56 -4.80 -39.86
CA ALA A 198 0.03 -4.93 -41.22
C ALA A 198 0.95 -4.36 -42.32
N ARG A 199 2.04 -3.66 -41.99
CA ARG A 199 2.93 -3.03 -42.98
C ARG A 199 4.23 -3.78 -43.27
N GLY A 200 4.41 -4.99 -42.72
CA GLY A 200 5.65 -5.76 -42.86
C GLY A 200 5.65 -6.88 -43.90
N VAL A 201 4.56 -7.12 -44.64
CA VAL A 201 4.40 -8.35 -45.45
C VAL A 201 4.37 -8.13 -46.97
N VAL A 202 4.40 -6.89 -47.48
CA VAL A 202 4.55 -6.69 -48.94
C VAL A 202 6.03 -6.47 -49.26
N GLY A 203 6.71 -7.61 -49.33
CA GLY A 203 8.09 -7.74 -49.79
C GLY A 203 8.24 -7.53 -51.29
N SER A 204 9.35 -6.90 -51.62
CA SER A 204 10.22 -7.18 -52.76
C SER A 204 10.07 -8.60 -53.33
N GLY A 205 9.79 -8.67 -54.63
CA GLY A 205 9.81 -9.86 -55.48
C GLY A 205 9.53 -9.46 -56.91
#